data_AF-A0A6A5UDT8-F1
#
_entry.id   AF-A0A6A5UDT8-F1
#
_cell.length_a   1.000
_cell.length_b   1.000
_cell.length_c   1.000
_cell.angle_alpha   90.00
_cell.angle_beta   90.00
_cell.angle_gamma   90.00
#
_symmetry.space_group_name_H-M   'P 1'
#
loop_
_entity.id
_entity.type
_entity.pdbx_description
1 polymer ?
#
loop_
_entity_poly.entity_id
_entity_poly.type
_entity_poly.pdbx_seq_one_letter_code
_entity_poly.pdbx_strand_id
1 'polypeptide(L)'
;MCWLHPDVIREEYEYLDDEDPPPPVPRSLPQLAWTVPVNVVRLAANLQAYSNLLPAVTSLRLIHRFGDGALSKLPQEVLEMVIDEAQRSERVMTLPQVKKQYACFRGICENKQHYNFLPSWTSERWSSVFVDNYHLGLDLLEIDNDGPLDPKDYTDDQKADMVARAVVEMSDDDAMETIDEIHQDTRTEWVDSLCLCNGTSKMAILNKILKEYFGLETVIFHETLTAPMVRFLPSLNRRESNVRYTSAFLVLGSGTFHAPTNGHVTASHTNPLFMHDDHHLAFRQSVDPTKLLLSDNQCQRFSKAMRILDLTPHFHLTQMESSIASIASPTSDNSLLEICDFQLPGHPEPTFASRRVRAKKLKAYSRQQNQELSKLSWPQLQLLAASDTAGPN
;
A
#
# COMPACT_ATOMS: atom_id res chain seq x y z
N MET A 1 -3.89 10.39 17.83
CA MET A 1 -3.58 8.99 17.48
C MET A 1 -4.45 8.70 16.27
N CYS A 2 -3.89 8.26 15.13
CA CYS A 2 -4.74 7.96 13.98
C CYS A 2 -5.37 6.60 14.26
N TRP A 3 -6.69 6.52 14.36
CA TRP A 3 -7.36 5.24 14.50
C TRP A 3 -8.07 4.94 13.18
N LEU A 4 -8.05 3.67 12.76
CA LEU A 4 -9.06 3.17 11.85
C LEU A 4 -10.39 3.19 12.62
N HIS A 5 -11.42 3.79 12.05
CA HIS A 5 -12.72 3.86 12.74
C HIS A 5 -13.21 2.43 13.03
N PRO A 6 -13.48 2.06 14.30
CA PRO A 6 -13.95 0.72 14.65
C PRO A 6 -15.25 0.33 13.93
N ASP A 7 -16.12 1.30 13.63
CA ASP A 7 -17.38 1.03 12.93
C ASP A 7 -17.17 0.64 11.45
N VAL A 8 -16.01 0.98 10.85
CA VAL A 8 -15.59 0.45 9.54
C VAL A 8 -14.92 -0.93 9.68
N ILE A 9 -14.71 -1.42 10.91
CA ILE A 9 -14.15 -2.75 11.20
C ILE A 9 -15.26 -3.73 11.64
N ARG A 10 -16.40 -3.22 12.12
CA ARG A 10 -17.31 -3.97 13.00
C ARG A 10 -18.79 -4.01 12.55
N GLU A 11 -19.06 -4.02 11.24
CA GLU A 11 -20.45 -3.98 10.72
C GLU A 11 -21.15 -5.35 10.51
N GLU A 12 -20.58 -6.48 10.95
CA GLU A 12 -21.27 -7.79 10.79
C GLU A 12 -21.47 -8.62 12.07
N TYR A 13 -21.08 -8.13 13.25
CA TYR A 13 -21.42 -8.82 14.49
C TYR A 13 -22.07 -7.89 15.52
N GLU A 14 -23.35 -8.18 15.74
CA GLU A 14 -24.19 -7.81 16.89
C GLU A 14 -24.87 -6.43 16.85
N TYR A 15 -26.06 -6.43 16.23
CA TYR A 15 -27.28 -5.93 16.88
C TYR A 15 -27.21 -6.27 18.37
N LEU A 16 -27.05 -5.30 19.29
CA LEU A 16 -27.59 -5.38 20.67
C LEU A 16 -27.32 -4.16 21.60
N ASP A 17 -26.90 -2.99 21.14
CA ASP A 17 -26.96 -1.78 22.00
C ASP A 17 -27.63 -0.62 21.24
N ASP A 18 -28.72 -0.09 21.80
CA ASP A 18 -29.49 1.09 21.34
C ASP A 18 -28.69 2.41 21.50
N GLU A 19 -27.37 2.37 21.50
CA GLU A 19 -26.56 3.60 21.54
C GLU A 19 -26.49 4.19 20.12
N ASP A 20 -26.91 5.45 20.00
CA ASP A 20 -26.78 6.22 18.77
C ASP A 20 -25.32 6.12 18.28
N PRO A 21 -25.09 5.86 16.97
CA PRO A 21 -23.74 5.76 16.44
C PRO A 21 -22.96 7.04 16.76
N PRO A 22 -21.67 6.92 17.12
CA PRO A 22 -20.87 8.09 17.45
C PRO A 22 -20.90 9.09 16.28
N PRO A 23 -20.94 10.41 16.58
CA PRO A 23 -20.99 11.42 15.53
C PRO A 23 -19.74 11.28 14.63
N PRO A 24 -19.90 11.42 13.31
CA PRO A 24 -18.80 11.24 12.37
C PRO A 24 -17.66 12.23 12.66
N VAL A 25 -16.43 11.73 12.62
CA VAL A 25 -15.23 12.56 12.85
C VAL A 25 -15.14 13.64 11.76
N PRO A 26 -14.88 14.91 12.10
CA PRO A 26 -14.77 15.98 11.12
C PRO A 26 -13.68 15.69 10.09
N ARG A 27 -14.05 15.73 8.79
CA ARG A 27 -13.08 15.67 7.69
C ARG A 27 -12.06 16.80 7.80
N SER A 28 -10.79 16.46 7.58
CA SER A 28 -9.76 17.49 7.37
C SER A 28 -10.18 18.39 6.20
N LEU A 29 -10.01 19.70 6.35
CA LEU A 29 -10.31 20.64 5.27
C LEU A 29 -9.51 20.28 3.99
N PRO A 30 -10.13 20.37 2.80
CA PRO A 30 -9.42 20.19 1.55
C PRO A 30 -8.19 21.10 1.46
N GLN A 31 -7.05 20.53 1.09
CA GLN A 31 -5.79 21.24 0.91
C GLN A 31 -5.46 21.36 -0.58
N LEU A 32 -5.24 22.58 -1.04
CA LEU A 32 -4.68 22.84 -2.37
C LEU A 32 -3.15 22.79 -2.30
N ALA A 33 -2.52 21.86 -3.01
CA ALA A 33 -1.07 21.65 -2.95
C ALA A 33 -0.46 21.23 -4.29
N TRP A 34 0.83 21.49 -4.44
CA TRP A 34 1.63 20.98 -5.55
C TRP A 34 2.05 19.54 -5.27
N THR A 35 1.46 18.67 -6.08
CA THR A 35 1.33 17.21 -6.08
C THR A 35 2.38 16.37 -6.81
N VAL A 36 2.97 15.32 -6.23
CA VAL A 36 3.39 14.13 -6.99
C VAL A 36 2.87 12.85 -6.33
N PRO A 37 1.97 12.08 -6.97
CA PRO A 37 1.53 10.80 -6.42
C PRO A 37 2.66 9.79 -6.47
N VAL A 38 2.89 9.07 -5.38
CA VAL A 38 3.99 8.10 -5.27
C VAL A 38 3.51 6.79 -4.67
N ASN A 39 4.25 5.71 -4.95
CA ASN A 39 3.95 4.43 -4.34
C ASN A 39 4.36 4.45 -2.86
N VAL A 40 3.38 4.34 -1.94
CA VAL A 40 3.62 4.43 -0.49
C VAL A 40 4.61 3.39 0.03
N VAL A 41 4.58 2.17 -0.51
CA VAL A 41 5.51 1.10 -0.11
C VAL A 41 6.95 1.46 -0.49
N ARG A 42 7.16 1.93 -1.73
CA ARG A 42 8.48 2.41 -2.16
C ARG A 42 8.92 3.64 -1.39
N LEU A 43 8.03 4.60 -1.16
CA LEU A 43 8.33 5.80 -0.39
C LEU A 43 8.80 5.42 1.02
N ALA A 44 8.02 4.63 1.76
CA ALA A 44 8.35 4.23 3.12
C ALA A 44 9.65 3.41 3.17
N ALA A 45 9.82 2.43 2.27
CA ALA A 45 11.03 1.60 2.23
C ALA A 45 12.30 2.39 1.85
N ASN A 46 12.21 3.24 0.82
CA ASN A 46 13.37 3.97 0.31
C ASN A 46 13.75 5.14 1.23
N LEU A 47 12.77 5.78 1.87
CA LEU A 47 13.03 6.82 2.86
C LEU A 47 13.59 6.22 4.16
N GLN A 48 13.13 5.03 4.57
CA GLN A 48 13.76 4.28 5.65
C GLN A 48 15.22 3.91 5.31
N ALA A 49 15.47 3.39 4.11
CA ALA A 49 16.82 3.05 3.68
C ALA A 49 17.74 4.29 3.66
N TYR A 50 17.23 5.42 3.17
CA TYR A 50 17.93 6.70 3.20
C TYR A 50 18.25 7.13 4.64
N SER A 51 17.27 7.03 5.55
CA SER A 51 17.44 7.35 6.97
C SER A 51 18.51 6.49 7.64
N ASN A 52 18.49 5.17 7.41
CA ASN A 52 19.45 4.22 7.97
C ASN A 52 20.89 4.54 7.55
N LEU A 53 21.08 4.94 6.29
CA LEU A 53 22.40 5.24 5.73
C LEU A 53 22.85 6.69 5.92
N LEU A 54 21.96 7.57 6.34
CA LEU A 54 22.22 9.00 6.44
C LEU A 54 23.47 9.32 7.30
N PRO A 55 23.71 8.70 8.47
CA PRO A 55 24.93 8.93 9.24
C PRO A 55 26.18 8.53 8.47
N ALA A 56 26.19 7.32 7.89
CA ALA A 56 27.33 6.79 7.15
C ALA A 56 27.66 7.62 5.90
N VAL A 57 26.63 8.00 5.13
CA VAL A 57 26.78 8.87 3.95
C VAL A 57 27.30 10.25 4.35
N THR A 58 26.82 10.80 5.47
CA THR A 58 27.30 12.10 5.98
C THR A 58 28.77 12.01 6.39
N SER A 59 29.16 10.99 7.15
CA SER A 59 30.56 10.75 7.51
C SER A 59 31.44 10.58 6.27
N LEU A 60 31.00 9.80 5.28
CA LEU A 60 31.74 9.60 4.04
C LEU A 60 31.94 10.91 3.28
N ARG A 61 30.91 11.74 3.16
CA ARG A 61 30.99 13.08 2.53
C ARG A 61 31.91 14.02 3.31
N LEU A 62 31.90 13.97 4.64
CA LEU A 62 32.81 14.78 5.47
C LEU A 62 34.26 14.35 5.31
N ILE A 63 34.54 13.04 5.32
CA ILE A 63 35.88 12.48 5.09
C ILE A 63 36.36 12.82 3.68
N HIS A 64 35.49 12.72 2.68
CA HIS A 64 35.82 13.09 1.31
C HIS A 64 36.16 14.58 1.19
N ARG A 65 35.36 15.46 1.81
CA ARG A 65 35.53 16.91 1.70
C ARG A 65 36.69 17.47 2.52
N PHE A 66 36.97 16.91 3.69
CA PHE A 66 37.89 17.49 4.68
C PHE A 66 39.05 16.57 5.09
N GLY A 67 39.06 15.32 4.64
CA GLY A 67 40.13 14.36 4.97
C GLY A 67 41.39 14.55 4.14
N ASP A 68 42.49 13.94 4.58
CA ASP A 68 43.80 13.92 3.89
C ASP A 68 44.18 12.51 3.37
N GLY A 69 43.17 11.64 3.22
CA GLY A 69 43.36 10.24 2.85
C GLY A 69 43.15 9.96 1.35
N ALA A 70 43.29 8.69 0.96
CA ALA A 70 42.93 8.26 -0.41
C ALA A 70 41.45 8.56 -0.74
N LEU A 71 40.57 8.50 0.27
CA LEU A 71 39.14 8.77 0.11
C LEU A 71 38.83 10.24 -0.24
N SER A 72 39.62 11.22 0.20
CA SER A 72 39.40 12.63 -0.17
C SER A 72 39.88 12.99 -1.58
N LYS A 73 40.67 12.11 -2.20
CA LYS A 73 41.15 12.25 -3.58
C LYS A 73 40.25 11.54 -4.60
N LEU A 74 39.20 10.88 -4.12
CA LEU A 74 38.28 10.12 -4.96
C LEU A 74 37.42 11.10 -5.80
N PRO A 75 37.21 10.87 -7.11
CA PRO A 75 36.30 11.71 -7.89
C PRO A 75 34.89 11.69 -7.31
N GLN A 76 34.19 12.83 -7.36
CA GLN A 76 32.84 12.98 -6.79
C GLN A 76 31.87 11.95 -7.39
N GLU A 77 32.03 11.62 -8.66
CA GLU A 77 31.20 10.66 -9.39
C GLU A 77 31.34 9.26 -8.79
N VAL A 78 32.56 8.86 -8.42
CA VAL A 78 32.81 7.54 -7.81
C VAL A 78 32.23 7.50 -6.40
N LEU A 79 32.32 8.60 -5.65
CA LEU A 79 31.70 8.70 -4.33
C LEU A 79 30.18 8.53 -4.41
N GLU A 80 29.52 9.24 -5.34
CA GLU A 80 28.07 9.13 -5.51
C GLU A 80 27.66 7.74 -6.01
N MET A 81 28.46 7.06 -6.86
CA MET A 81 28.19 5.65 -7.23
C MET A 81 28.23 4.70 -6.03
N VAL A 82 29.18 4.89 -5.10
CA VAL A 82 29.26 4.08 -3.87
C VAL A 82 28.05 4.34 -2.97
N ILE A 83 27.63 5.60 -2.83
CA ILE A 83 26.43 5.97 -2.06
C ILE A 83 25.17 5.35 -2.70
N ASP A 84 25.03 5.43 -4.01
CA ASP A 84 23.89 4.88 -4.74
C ASP A 84 23.82 3.35 -4.61
N GLU A 85 24.96 2.65 -4.63
CA GLU A 85 25.01 1.20 -4.41
C GLU A 85 24.61 0.84 -2.97
N ALA A 86 25.15 1.54 -1.98
CA ALA A 86 24.80 1.32 -0.58
C ALA A 86 23.29 1.53 -0.37
N GLN A 87 22.74 2.61 -0.93
CA GLN A 87 21.30 2.86 -0.88
C GLN A 87 20.50 1.77 -1.58
N ARG A 88 20.95 1.27 -2.74
CA ARG A 88 20.27 0.16 -3.43
C ARG A 88 20.24 -1.10 -2.56
N SER A 89 21.37 -1.47 -1.95
CA SER A 89 21.47 -2.62 -1.06
C SER A 89 20.50 -2.50 0.12
N GLU A 90 20.46 -1.34 0.77
CA GLU A 90 19.57 -1.12 1.92
C GLU A 90 18.09 -1.16 1.51
N ARG A 91 17.73 -0.61 0.34
CA ARG A 91 16.36 -0.69 -0.19
C ARG A 91 15.90 -2.13 -0.43
N VAL A 92 16.80 -3.01 -0.89
CA VAL A 92 16.50 -4.44 -1.09
C VAL A 92 16.17 -5.12 0.24
N MET A 93 16.76 -4.67 1.34
CA MET A 93 16.51 -5.20 2.69
C MET A 93 15.21 -4.66 3.30
N THR A 94 14.89 -3.38 3.11
CA THR A 94 13.71 -2.75 3.73
C THR A 94 12.41 -3.03 2.98
N LEU A 95 12.46 -3.14 1.65
CA LEU A 95 11.27 -3.26 0.81
C LEU A 95 10.39 -4.49 1.09
N PRO A 96 10.92 -5.72 1.31
CA PRO A 96 10.10 -6.90 1.54
C PRO A 96 9.18 -6.77 2.76
N GLN A 97 9.70 -6.24 3.87
CA GLN A 97 8.93 -6.08 5.11
C GLN A 97 7.78 -5.07 4.94
N VAL A 98 8.07 -3.89 4.37
CA VAL A 98 7.06 -2.86 4.12
C VAL A 98 5.99 -3.37 3.15
N LYS A 99 6.41 -4.14 2.13
CA LYS A 99 5.48 -4.75 1.17
C LYS A 99 4.59 -5.81 1.83
N LYS A 100 5.12 -6.62 2.74
CA LYS A 100 4.36 -7.60 3.53
C LYS A 100 3.29 -6.90 4.37
N GLN A 101 3.68 -5.87 5.14
CA GLN A 101 2.76 -5.10 5.98
C GLN A 101 1.63 -4.48 5.14
N TYR A 102 1.96 -3.89 3.99
CA TYR A 102 0.95 -3.34 3.09
C TYR A 102 0.03 -4.41 2.46
N ALA A 103 0.54 -5.62 2.19
CA ALA A 103 -0.29 -6.70 1.68
C ALA A 103 -1.37 -7.11 2.68
N CYS A 104 -1.03 -7.21 3.97
CA CYS A 104 -1.99 -7.43 5.06
C CYS A 104 -2.99 -6.27 5.18
N PHE A 105 -2.49 -5.03 5.17
CA PHE A 105 -3.36 -3.84 5.17
C PHE A 105 -4.40 -3.85 4.05
N ARG A 106 -3.99 -4.28 2.86
CA ARG A 106 -4.86 -4.39 1.68
C ARG A 106 -5.71 -5.66 1.62
N GLY A 107 -5.50 -6.63 2.48
CA GLY A 107 -6.23 -7.90 2.38
C GLY A 107 -5.88 -8.79 1.21
N ILE A 108 -4.69 -8.59 0.66
CA ILE A 108 -4.14 -9.40 -0.44
C ILE A 108 -3.00 -10.29 0.04
N CYS A 109 -2.80 -10.36 1.36
CA CYS A 109 -1.89 -11.32 1.94
C CYS A 109 -2.42 -12.74 1.72
N GLU A 110 -1.50 -13.68 1.64
CA GLU A 110 -1.84 -15.11 1.64
C GLU A 110 -1.65 -15.62 3.07
N ASN A 111 -2.50 -16.51 3.55
CA ASN A 111 -2.40 -17.04 4.92
C ASN A 111 -1.00 -17.59 5.24
N LYS A 112 -0.32 -18.20 4.25
CA LYS A 112 1.08 -18.65 4.36
C LYS A 112 2.09 -17.56 4.71
N GLN A 113 1.79 -16.30 4.42
CA GLN A 113 2.64 -15.16 4.75
C GLN A 113 2.54 -14.77 6.23
N HIS A 114 1.51 -15.22 6.95
CA HIS A 114 1.33 -15.00 8.39
C HIS A 114 2.03 -16.08 9.22
N TYR A 115 2.27 -17.25 8.63
CA TYR A 115 3.04 -18.29 9.28
C TYR A 115 4.54 -18.05 9.14
N ASN A 116 5.22 -17.97 10.28
CA ASN A 116 6.64 -18.27 10.34
C ASN A 116 6.78 -19.79 10.47
N PHE A 117 6.65 -20.49 9.34
CA PHE A 117 6.90 -21.92 9.35
C PHE A 117 8.37 -22.18 9.64
N LEU A 118 8.68 -22.68 10.82
CA LEU A 118 9.99 -23.25 11.09
C LEU A 118 10.18 -24.43 10.13
N PRO A 119 11.33 -24.55 9.44
CA PRO A 119 11.56 -25.64 8.48
C PRO A 119 11.28 -27.04 9.05
N SER A 120 11.57 -27.23 10.35
CA SER A 120 11.29 -28.48 11.07
C SER A 120 9.80 -28.78 11.16
N TRP A 121 8.97 -27.78 11.46
CA TRP A 121 7.52 -27.94 11.57
C TRP A 121 6.88 -28.17 10.20
N THR A 122 7.33 -27.45 9.16
CA THR A 122 6.87 -27.68 7.78
C THR A 122 7.14 -29.12 7.36
N SER A 123 8.36 -29.62 7.58
CA SER A 123 8.75 -30.97 7.16
C SER A 123 7.93 -32.05 7.88
N GLU A 124 7.58 -31.83 9.14
CA GLU A 124 6.78 -32.76 9.94
C GLU A 124 5.33 -32.81 9.46
N ARG A 125 4.67 -31.65 9.32
CA ARG A 125 3.27 -31.60 8.84
C ARG A 125 3.13 -31.94 7.36
N TRP A 126 4.11 -31.60 6.52
CA TRP A 126 4.01 -31.82 5.08
C TRP A 126 3.82 -33.29 4.71
N SER A 127 4.45 -34.21 5.44
CA SER A 127 4.28 -35.65 5.17
C SER A 127 2.83 -36.10 5.39
N SER A 128 2.17 -35.61 6.44
CA SER A 128 0.74 -35.87 6.68
C SER A 128 -0.11 -35.23 5.59
N VAL A 129 0.13 -33.94 5.33
CA VAL A 129 -0.61 -33.18 4.31
C VAL A 129 -0.51 -33.83 2.93
N PHE A 130 0.66 -34.32 2.54
CA PHE A 130 0.86 -35.01 1.26
C PHE A 130 0.04 -36.30 1.19
N VAL A 131 0.10 -37.14 2.22
CA VAL A 131 -0.63 -38.42 2.30
C VAL A 131 -2.14 -38.18 2.31
N ASP A 132 -2.60 -37.25 3.14
CA ASP A 132 -4.03 -36.93 3.29
C ASP A 132 -4.59 -36.37 1.96
N ASN A 133 -3.85 -35.50 1.27
CA ASN A 133 -4.27 -34.96 -0.03
C ASN A 133 -4.25 -36.01 -1.14
N TYR A 134 -3.26 -36.90 -1.15
CA TYR A 134 -3.17 -37.98 -2.13
C TYR A 134 -4.38 -38.92 -2.02
N HIS A 135 -4.86 -39.19 -0.80
CA HIS A 135 -6.02 -40.05 -0.58
C HIS A 135 -7.38 -39.36 -0.76
N LEU A 136 -7.47 -38.06 -0.46
CA LEU A 136 -8.73 -37.30 -0.54
C LEU A 136 -9.00 -36.70 -1.93
N GLY A 137 -8.04 -36.76 -2.86
CA GLY A 137 -8.22 -36.22 -4.21
C GLY A 137 -8.40 -34.70 -4.25
N LEU A 138 -7.84 -34.00 -3.26
CA LEU A 138 -7.90 -32.54 -3.18
C LEU A 138 -6.96 -31.93 -4.24
N ASP A 139 -7.39 -30.82 -4.83
CA ASP A 139 -6.72 -30.07 -5.93
C ASP A 139 -5.47 -29.29 -5.44
N LEU A 140 -4.77 -29.89 -4.47
CA LEU A 140 -3.63 -29.35 -3.74
C LEU A 140 -2.28 -29.82 -4.30
N LEU A 141 -2.29 -30.95 -5.02
CA LEU A 141 -1.09 -31.53 -5.62
C LEU A 141 -0.85 -30.93 -7.00
N GLU A 142 0.40 -30.55 -7.28
CA GLU A 142 0.83 -30.34 -8.66
C GLU A 142 0.77 -31.69 -9.39
N ILE A 143 -0.14 -31.81 -10.35
CA ILE A 143 -0.34 -32.98 -11.19
C ILE A 143 0.42 -32.76 -12.48
N ASP A 144 1.35 -33.67 -12.80
CA ASP A 144 1.96 -33.75 -14.13
C ASP A 144 1.18 -34.75 -14.99
N ASN A 145 1.53 -34.90 -16.28
CA ASN A 145 0.80 -35.79 -17.20
C ASN A 145 0.68 -37.25 -16.72
N ASP A 146 1.55 -37.68 -15.79
CA ASP A 146 1.61 -39.05 -15.24
C ASP A 146 1.09 -39.17 -13.79
N GLY A 147 0.53 -38.10 -13.21
CA GLY A 147 0.01 -38.09 -11.83
C GLY A 147 0.74 -37.10 -10.90
N PRO A 148 0.54 -37.21 -9.57
CA PRO A 148 1.22 -36.36 -8.59
C PRO A 148 2.74 -36.52 -8.65
N LEU A 149 3.48 -35.42 -8.47
CA LEU A 149 4.95 -35.44 -8.38
C LEU A 149 5.44 -36.34 -7.23
N ASP A 150 6.65 -36.92 -7.36
CA ASP A 150 7.28 -37.64 -6.25
C ASP A 150 7.47 -36.66 -5.07
N PRO A 151 7.16 -37.09 -3.83
CA PRO A 151 7.46 -36.33 -2.60
C PRO A 151 8.81 -35.60 -2.58
N LYS A 152 9.86 -36.19 -3.15
CA LYS A 152 11.21 -35.63 -3.15
C LYS A 152 11.41 -34.47 -4.12
N ASP A 153 10.56 -34.35 -5.13
CA ASP A 153 10.68 -33.35 -6.19
C ASP A 153 10.10 -31.98 -5.76
N TYR A 154 9.38 -31.94 -4.64
CA TYR A 154 8.88 -30.69 -4.06
C TYR A 154 10.00 -29.90 -3.39
N THR A 155 10.16 -28.64 -3.82
CA THR A 155 10.99 -27.64 -3.14
C THR A 155 10.43 -27.30 -1.76
N ASP A 156 11.27 -26.82 -0.84
CA ASP A 156 10.82 -26.45 0.52
C ASP A 156 9.74 -25.36 0.50
N ASP A 157 9.80 -24.44 -0.47
CA ASP A 157 8.78 -23.42 -0.67
C ASP A 157 7.43 -24.03 -1.11
N GLN A 158 7.45 -25.02 -2.01
CA GLN A 158 6.23 -25.74 -2.40
C GLN A 158 5.67 -26.56 -1.23
N LYS A 159 6.54 -27.18 -0.42
CA LYS A 159 6.11 -27.90 0.79
C LYS A 159 5.45 -26.96 1.79
N ALA A 160 6.06 -25.80 2.04
CA ALA A 160 5.50 -24.77 2.89
C ALA A 160 4.15 -24.24 2.36
N ASP A 161 4.03 -24.05 1.04
CA ASP A 161 2.78 -23.65 0.40
C ASP A 161 1.67 -24.69 0.60
N MET A 162 1.96 -25.97 0.38
CA MET A 162 1.01 -27.06 0.58
C MET A 162 0.56 -27.17 2.03
N VAL A 163 1.49 -27.11 2.99
CA VAL A 163 1.15 -27.14 4.42
C VAL A 163 0.29 -25.95 4.77
N ALA A 164 0.67 -24.74 4.34
CA ALA A 164 -0.11 -23.55 4.62
C ALA A 164 -1.54 -23.64 4.10
N ARG A 165 -1.72 -24.15 2.88
CA ARG A 165 -3.06 -24.36 2.31
C ARG A 165 -3.85 -25.40 3.09
N ALA A 166 -3.21 -26.52 3.44
CA ALA A 166 -3.88 -27.58 4.19
C ALA A 166 -4.34 -27.11 5.58
N VAL A 167 -3.54 -26.30 6.28
CA VAL A 167 -3.97 -25.74 7.58
C VAL A 167 -5.22 -24.87 7.44
N VAL A 168 -5.33 -24.13 6.35
CA VAL A 168 -6.50 -23.27 6.06
C VAL A 168 -7.71 -24.10 5.64
N GLU A 169 -7.51 -25.16 4.87
CA GLU A 169 -8.58 -26.03 4.37
C GLU A 169 -9.08 -27.02 5.43
N MET A 170 -8.22 -27.45 6.35
CA MET A 170 -8.55 -28.38 7.43
C MET A 170 -9.27 -27.70 8.62
N SER A 171 -9.51 -26.39 8.56
CA SER A 171 -10.21 -25.61 9.58
C SER A 171 -9.70 -25.92 11.00
N ASP A 172 -8.38 -25.91 11.17
CA ASP A 172 -7.76 -25.92 12.50
C ASP A 172 -8.10 -24.56 13.15
N ASP A 173 -9.20 -24.51 13.90
CA ASP A 173 -9.80 -23.27 14.41
C ASP A 173 -8.76 -22.43 15.18
N ASP A 174 -7.91 -23.08 15.98
CA ASP A 174 -6.80 -22.45 16.72
C ASP A 174 -5.78 -21.78 15.77
N ALA A 175 -5.49 -22.43 14.64
CA ALA A 175 -4.55 -21.90 13.65
C ALA A 175 -5.14 -20.73 12.86
N MET A 176 -6.46 -20.72 12.64
CA MET A 176 -7.17 -19.63 11.99
C MET A 176 -7.26 -18.38 12.86
N GLU A 177 -7.59 -18.53 14.15
CA GLU A 177 -7.60 -17.43 15.13
C GLU A 177 -6.22 -16.75 15.17
N THR A 178 -5.14 -17.54 15.24
CA THR A 178 -3.76 -17.02 15.21
C THR A 178 -3.43 -16.26 13.92
N ILE A 179 -3.89 -16.72 12.74
CA ILE A 179 -3.68 -15.98 11.48
C ILE A 179 -4.38 -14.62 11.54
N ASP A 180 -5.63 -14.62 11.98
CA ASP A 180 -6.46 -13.42 12.01
C ASP A 180 -5.88 -12.40 12.99
N GLU A 181 -5.40 -12.82 14.17
CA GLU A 181 -4.66 -11.96 15.11
C GLU A 181 -3.41 -11.35 14.46
N ILE A 182 -2.51 -12.16 13.90
CA ILE A 182 -1.27 -11.68 13.24
C ILE A 182 -1.62 -10.70 12.11
N HIS A 183 -2.68 -10.99 11.37
CA HIS A 183 -3.16 -10.14 10.28
C HIS A 183 -3.64 -8.79 10.79
N GLN A 184 -4.49 -8.76 11.83
CA GLN A 184 -4.98 -7.51 12.42
C GLN A 184 -3.87 -6.70 13.10
N ASP A 185 -2.93 -7.36 13.77
CA ASP A 185 -1.74 -6.70 14.34
C ASP A 185 -0.92 -6.05 13.24
N THR A 186 -0.64 -6.78 12.15
CA THR A 186 0.12 -6.24 11.01
C THR A 186 -0.60 -5.07 10.34
N ARG A 187 -1.94 -5.10 10.29
CA ARG A 187 -2.77 -3.99 9.78
C ARG A 187 -2.63 -2.75 10.65
N THR A 188 -2.72 -2.93 11.96
CA THR A 188 -2.59 -1.86 12.95
C THR A 188 -1.19 -1.25 12.88
N GLU A 189 -0.15 -2.10 12.85
CA GLU A 189 1.23 -1.67 12.64
C GLU A 189 1.42 -0.83 11.38
N TRP A 190 0.77 -1.19 10.26
CA TRP A 190 0.85 -0.41 9.03
C TRP A 190 0.34 1.02 9.24
N VAL A 191 -0.86 1.17 9.82
CA VAL A 191 -1.47 2.48 10.09
C VAL A 191 -0.63 3.27 11.08
N ASP A 192 -0.23 2.65 12.18
CA ASP A 192 0.60 3.29 13.22
C ASP A 192 1.94 3.74 12.66
N SER A 193 2.57 2.93 11.81
CA SER A 193 3.85 3.24 11.21
C SER A 193 3.76 4.42 10.22
N LEU A 194 2.61 4.63 9.57
CA LEU A 194 2.39 5.69 8.58
C LEU A 194 1.75 6.96 9.15
N CYS A 195 1.10 6.86 10.31
CA CYS A 195 0.35 7.94 10.92
C CYS A 195 1.24 9.16 11.23
N LEU A 196 0.85 10.36 10.82
CA LEU A 196 1.65 11.57 11.04
C LEU A 196 1.28 12.33 12.33
N CYS A 197 0.22 11.96 13.04
CA CYS A 197 -0.34 12.77 14.13
C CYS A 197 0.46 12.74 15.44
N ASN A 198 1.18 11.65 15.75
CA ASN A 198 1.81 11.46 17.06
C ASN A 198 3.30 11.90 17.08
N GLY A 199 3.87 12.30 15.95
CA GLY A 199 5.26 12.77 15.83
C GLY A 199 6.34 11.71 16.11
N THR A 200 5.96 10.54 16.61
CA THR A 200 6.81 9.43 17.06
C THR A 200 6.75 8.22 16.13
N SER A 201 5.74 8.14 15.26
CA SER A 201 5.67 7.07 14.27
C SER A 201 6.89 7.06 13.36
N LYS A 202 7.15 5.91 12.75
CA LYS A 202 8.21 5.72 11.76
C LYS A 202 8.09 6.77 10.65
N MET A 203 6.91 6.93 10.06
CA MET A 203 6.72 7.87 8.97
C MET A 203 6.76 9.33 9.43
N ALA A 204 6.35 9.68 10.65
CA ALA A 204 6.51 11.05 11.16
C ALA A 204 7.99 11.44 11.27
N ILE A 205 8.84 10.51 11.73
CA ILE A 205 10.30 10.69 11.75
C ILE A 205 10.85 10.82 10.33
N LEU A 206 10.45 9.93 9.43
CA LEU A 206 10.87 9.97 8.03
C LEU A 206 10.39 11.25 7.30
N ASN A 207 9.21 11.76 7.64
CA ASN A 207 8.67 13.00 7.08
C ASN A 207 9.49 14.23 7.52
N LYS A 208 10.07 14.22 8.73
CA LYS A 208 11.03 15.26 9.15
C LYS A 208 12.27 15.25 8.26
N ILE A 209 12.80 14.06 7.94
CA ILE A 209 13.94 13.92 7.01
C ILE A 209 13.56 14.42 5.63
N LEU A 210 12.36 14.08 5.13
CA LEU A 210 11.87 14.57 3.84
C LEU A 210 11.83 16.11 3.80
N LYS A 211 11.34 16.72 4.88
CA LYS A 211 11.26 18.17 5.04
C LYS A 211 12.64 18.83 5.11
N GLU A 212 13.54 18.28 5.92
CA GLU A 212 14.88 18.86 6.13
C GLU A 212 15.79 18.71 4.90
N TYR A 213 15.80 17.54 4.25
CA TYR A 213 16.77 17.25 3.18
C TYR A 213 16.25 17.59 1.77
N PHE A 214 14.93 17.61 1.60
CA PHE A 214 14.30 17.83 0.31
C PHE A 214 13.36 19.03 0.29
N GLY A 215 12.96 19.58 1.44
CA GLY A 215 11.98 20.67 1.50
C GLY A 215 10.59 20.24 1.04
N LEU A 216 10.27 18.95 1.18
CA LEU A 216 8.99 18.33 0.83
C LEU A 216 8.36 17.68 2.05
N GLU A 217 7.07 17.45 1.99
CA GLU A 217 6.31 16.69 2.99
C GLU A 217 5.56 15.56 2.28
N THR A 218 5.12 14.57 3.05
CA THR A 218 4.23 13.51 2.55
C THR A 218 2.82 13.74 3.07
N VAL A 219 1.84 13.60 2.20
CA VAL A 219 0.43 13.45 2.56
C VAL A 219 0.03 11.99 2.29
N ILE A 220 -0.59 11.35 3.28
CA ILE A 220 -1.01 9.94 3.22
C ILE A 220 -2.51 9.87 3.49
N PHE A 221 -3.21 9.10 2.67
CA PHE A 221 -4.62 8.79 2.86
C PHE A 221 -4.81 7.28 2.95
N HIS A 222 -5.57 6.83 3.94
CA HIS A 222 -6.08 5.47 4.01
C HIS A 222 -7.55 5.50 3.54
N GLU A 223 -7.90 4.61 2.63
CA GLU A 223 -9.18 4.58 1.94
C GLU A 223 -9.74 3.16 2.04
N THR A 224 -11.02 2.99 2.37
CA THR A 224 -11.73 1.72 2.13
C THR A 224 -12.18 1.68 0.68
N LEU A 225 -11.86 0.59 -0.02
CA LEU A 225 -12.32 0.39 -1.39
C LEU A 225 -13.82 0.08 -1.39
N THR A 226 -14.55 0.70 -2.32
CA THR A 226 -15.98 0.44 -2.45
C THR A 226 -16.27 -0.99 -2.93
N ALA A 227 -17.48 -1.49 -2.66
CA ALA A 227 -17.88 -2.83 -3.08
C ALA A 227 -17.66 -3.12 -4.58
N PRO A 228 -17.91 -2.18 -5.53
CA PRO A 228 -17.56 -2.37 -6.93
C PRO A 228 -16.05 -2.56 -7.17
N MET A 229 -15.20 -1.77 -6.49
CA MET A 229 -13.74 -1.94 -6.57
C MET A 229 -13.29 -3.29 -6.00
N VAL A 230 -13.85 -3.69 -4.86
CA VAL A 230 -13.59 -5.01 -4.25
C VAL A 230 -13.95 -6.13 -5.21
N ARG A 231 -15.16 -6.09 -5.81
CA ARG A 231 -15.60 -7.10 -6.78
C ARG A 231 -14.79 -7.10 -8.07
N PHE A 232 -14.21 -5.96 -8.45
CA PHE A 232 -13.38 -5.86 -9.64
C PHE A 232 -11.99 -6.51 -9.46
N LEU A 233 -11.44 -6.49 -8.25
CA LEU A 233 -10.05 -6.86 -8.01
C LEU A 233 -9.84 -8.40 -7.91
N PRO A 234 -8.95 -8.98 -8.72
CA PRO A 234 -8.83 -10.45 -8.89
C PRO A 234 -8.06 -11.18 -7.78
N SER A 235 -7.47 -10.46 -6.81
CA SER A 235 -6.52 -11.02 -5.83
C SER A 235 -6.91 -10.77 -4.38
N LEU A 236 -8.19 -10.46 -4.13
CA LEU A 236 -8.67 -10.24 -2.78
C LEU A 236 -9.04 -11.57 -2.13
N ASN A 237 -8.65 -11.71 -0.86
CA ASN A 237 -9.16 -12.78 -0.04
C ASN A 237 -10.65 -12.50 0.23
N ARG A 238 -11.54 -13.35 -0.28
CA ARG A 238 -13.01 -13.15 -0.23
C ARG A 238 -13.56 -13.08 1.20
N ARG A 239 -12.78 -13.51 2.20
CA ARG A 239 -13.16 -13.43 3.62
C ARG A 239 -13.12 -12.00 4.16
N GLU A 240 -12.54 -11.06 3.44
CA GLU A 240 -12.45 -9.70 3.91
C GLU A 240 -13.58 -8.82 3.41
N SER A 241 -14.42 -8.38 4.34
CA SER A 241 -15.45 -7.37 4.12
C SER A 241 -14.86 -5.99 3.81
N ASN A 242 -13.67 -5.67 4.34
CA ASN A 242 -13.11 -4.32 4.31
C ASN A 242 -11.69 -4.26 3.72
N VAL A 243 -11.64 -4.13 2.40
CA VAL A 243 -10.39 -3.97 1.65
C VAL A 243 -9.95 -2.52 1.70
N ARG A 244 -8.71 -2.29 2.16
CA ARG A 244 -8.18 -0.94 2.31
C ARG A 244 -7.09 -0.64 1.29
N TYR A 245 -6.85 0.64 1.05
CA TYR A 245 -5.79 1.13 0.20
C TYR A 245 -5.13 2.35 0.83
N THR A 246 -3.83 2.48 0.64
CA THR A 246 -3.09 3.68 1.07
C THR A 246 -2.57 4.43 -0.15
N SER A 247 -3.02 5.67 -0.29
CA SER A 247 -2.53 6.64 -1.25
C SER A 247 -1.49 7.56 -0.58
N ALA A 248 -0.46 7.97 -1.32
CA ALA A 248 0.60 8.82 -0.80
C ALA A 248 1.05 9.82 -1.86
N PHE A 249 1.32 11.04 -1.42
CA PHE A 249 1.71 12.16 -2.28
C PHE A 249 2.90 12.89 -1.67
N LEU A 250 3.87 13.25 -2.50
CA LEU A 250 4.85 14.26 -2.13
C LEU A 250 4.23 15.63 -2.38
N VAL A 251 4.34 16.51 -1.39
CA VAL A 251 3.86 17.89 -1.46
C VAL A 251 4.96 18.86 -1.11
N LEU A 252 4.85 20.10 -1.59
CA LEU A 252 5.70 21.17 -1.06
C LEU A 252 5.36 21.40 0.41
N GLY A 253 6.39 21.47 1.25
CA GLY A 253 6.19 21.76 2.66
C GLY A 253 5.43 23.07 2.83
N SER A 254 4.25 22.99 3.42
CA SER A 254 3.48 24.19 3.76
C SER A 254 4.23 24.86 4.90
N GLY A 255 4.81 26.04 4.66
CA GLY A 255 5.46 26.80 5.74
C GLY A 255 4.49 26.87 6.91
N THR A 256 4.87 26.25 8.03
CA THR A 256 4.06 25.97 9.23
C THR A 256 2.71 26.69 9.27
N PHE A 257 1.74 26.22 8.50
CA PHE A 257 0.35 26.48 8.81
C PHE A 257 0.05 25.51 9.94
N HIS A 258 0.42 25.91 11.16
CA HIS A 258 -0.33 25.51 12.32
C HIS A 258 -1.75 26.03 12.05
N ALA A 259 -2.56 25.26 11.35
CA ALA A 259 -3.99 25.46 11.38
C ALA A 259 -4.31 25.46 12.88
N PRO A 260 -4.76 26.59 13.45
CA PRO A 260 -5.17 26.57 14.84
C PRO A 260 -6.21 25.44 14.93
N THR A 261 -5.99 24.52 15.86
CA THR A 261 -6.94 23.46 16.21
C THR A 261 -8.31 24.01 16.59
N ASN A 262 -8.45 25.33 16.72
CA ASN A 262 -9.69 26.08 16.61
C ASN A 262 -10.16 26.14 15.14
N GLY A 263 -10.40 24.99 14.52
CA GLY A 263 -11.16 24.94 13.28
C GLY A 263 -12.55 25.49 13.58
N HIS A 264 -12.88 26.66 13.03
CA HIS A 264 -14.28 27.00 12.86
C HIS A 264 -14.87 25.92 11.95
N VAL A 265 -15.59 25.01 12.60
CA VAL A 265 -16.48 24.00 12.05
C VAL A 265 -17.47 24.78 11.15
N THR A 266 -17.12 24.96 9.87
CA THR A 266 -17.95 25.67 8.89
C THR A 266 -19.08 24.75 8.49
N ALA A 267 -20.36 25.16 8.59
CA ALA A 267 -21.59 24.37 8.38
C ALA A 267 -21.66 23.46 7.12
N SER A 268 -20.62 23.44 6.29
CA SER A 268 -20.32 22.48 5.25
C SER A 268 -20.04 21.04 5.75
N HIS A 269 -19.59 20.82 6.99
CA HIS A 269 -19.47 19.44 7.54
C HIS A 269 -20.85 18.85 7.93
N THR A 270 -21.86 19.70 8.15
CA THR A 270 -23.27 19.30 8.27
C THR A 270 -23.99 19.26 6.93
N ASN A 271 -23.28 19.42 5.80
CA ASN A 271 -23.93 19.32 4.49
C ASN A 271 -24.23 17.84 4.22
N PRO A 272 -25.51 17.45 4.13
CA PRO A 272 -25.91 16.05 3.97
C PRO A 272 -25.33 15.41 2.70
N LEU A 273 -24.93 16.18 1.69
CA LEU A 273 -24.25 15.68 0.49
C LEU A 273 -22.86 15.07 0.77
N PHE A 274 -22.15 15.51 1.83
CA PHE A 274 -20.87 14.91 2.21
C PHE A 274 -21.00 13.79 3.25
N MET A 275 -22.16 13.69 3.89
CA MET A 275 -22.48 12.67 4.92
C MET A 275 -23.21 11.45 4.35
N HIS A 276 -23.93 11.61 3.23
CA HIS A 276 -24.77 10.56 2.63
C HIS A 276 -24.17 9.85 1.42
N ASP A 277 -22.98 10.25 0.97
CA ASP A 277 -22.26 9.46 -0.01
C ASP A 277 -21.43 8.42 0.76
N ASP A 278 -21.74 7.14 0.55
CA ASP A 278 -21.02 5.92 0.99
C ASP A 278 -19.54 5.86 0.51
N HIS A 279 -18.97 7.00 0.14
CA HIS A 279 -17.65 7.17 -0.39
C HIS A 279 -16.71 7.64 0.71
N HIS A 280 -16.25 6.71 1.53
CA HIS A 280 -15.09 6.86 2.42
C HIS A 280 -13.77 7.00 1.62
N LEU A 281 -13.76 7.70 0.50
CA LEU A 281 -12.60 7.83 -0.38
C LEU A 281 -11.96 9.21 -0.23
N ALA A 282 -10.65 9.27 -0.45
CA ALA A 282 -9.98 10.56 -0.49
C ALA A 282 -10.36 11.28 -1.79
N PHE A 283 -10.73 12.55 -1.68
CA PHE A 283 -11.00 13.36 -2.85
C PHE A 283 -9.69 13.92 -3.41
N ARG A 284 -9.51 13.83 -4.73
CA ARG A 284 -8.44 14.53 -5.43
C ARG A 284 -8.92 15.10 -6.75
N GLN A 285 -8.52 16.33 -7.04
CA GLN A 285 -8.82 16.97 -8.31
C GLN A 285 -7.64 17.80 -8.79
N SER A 286 -7.20 17.55 -10.03
CA SER A 286 -6.19 18.38 -10.69
C SER A 286 -6.79 19.75 -11.02
N VAL A 287 -6.07 20.81 -10.67
CA VAL A 287 -6.45 22.21 -10.90
C VAL A 287 -5.51 22.81 -11.93
N ASP A 288 -6.04 23.58 -12.87
CA ASP A 288 -5.23 24.30 -13.86
C ASP A 288 -4.28 25.29 -13.15
N PRO A 289 -2.96 25.16 -13.32
CA PRO A 289 -1.99 25.95 -12.57
C PRO A 289 -1.74 27.36 -13.14
N THR A 290 -2.53 27.84 -14.10
CA THR A 290 -2.32 29.11 -14.84
C THR A 290 -1.98 30.33 -13.97
N LYS A 291 -2.30 30.32 -12.67
CA LYS A 291 -1.99 31.41 -11.72
C LYS A 291 -1.06 31.05 -10.56
N LEU A 292 -0.62 29.80 -10.43
CA LEU A 292 0.12 29.31 -9.25
C LEU A 292 1.44 28.63 -9.59
N LEU A 293 2.15 29.13 -10.61
CA LEU A 293 3.38 28.53 -11.13
C LEU A 293 4.44 28.29 -10.05
N LEU A 294 5.13 27.16 -10.15
CA LEU A 294 6.28 26.85 -9.31
C LEU A 294 7.54 27.57 -9.75
N SER A 295 8.37 27.90 -8.78
CA SER A 295 9.76 28.29 -9.02
C SER A 295 10.62 27.09 -9.43
N ASP A 296 11.70 27.35 -10.17
CA ASP A 296 12.69 26.31 -10.54
C ASP A 296 13.24 25.59 -9.31
N ASN A 297 13.44 26.30 -8.20
CA ASN A 297 13.90 25.70 -6.95
C ASN A 297 12.90 24.68 -6.40
N GLN A 298 11.59 24.97 -6.45
CA GLN A 298 10.55 24.04 -6.01
C GLN A 298 10.50 22.81 -6.93
N CYS A 299 10.59 22.99 -8.25
CA CYS A 299 10.65 21.87 -9.20
C CYS A 299 11.90 20.99 -8.97
N GLN A 300 13.04 21.61 -8.66
CA GLN A 300 14.28 20.89 -8.34
C GLN A 300 14.17 20.07 -7.06
N ARG A 301 13.40 20.52 -6.05
CA ARG A 301 13.16 19.74 -4.82
C ARG A 301 12.46 18.42 -5.12
N PHE A 302 11.37 18.44 -5.91
CA PHE A 302 10.71 17.22 -6.38
C PHE A 302 11.66 16.34 -7.18
N SER A 303 12.34 16.91 -8.18
CA SER A 303 13.26 16.16 -9.03
C SER A 303 14.38 15.48 -8.23
N LYS A 304 14.94 16.20 -7.24
CA LYS A 304 15.96 15.69 -6.33
C LYS A 304 15.41 14.55 -5.46
N ALA A 305 14.25 14.72 -4.85
CA ALA A 305 13.62 13.69 -4.02
C ALA A 305 13.29 12.44 -4.81
N MET A 306 12.65 12.60 -5.98
CA MET A 306 12.29 11.50 -6.86
C MET A 306 13.53 10.71 -7.31
N ARG A 307 14.61 11.39 -7.67
CA ARG A 307 15.87 10.74 -8.06
C ARG A 307 16.54 10.01 -6.91
N ILE A 308 16.76 10.71 -5.78
CA ILE A 308 17.51 10.14 -4.64
C ILE A 308 16.73 9.03 -3.96
N LEU A 309 15.40 9.15 -3.85
CA LEU A 309 14.55 8.13 -3.25
C LEU A 309 14.08 7.08 -4.26
N ASP A 310 14.53 7.14 -5.52
CA ASP A 310 14.13 6.22 -6.60
C ASP A 310 12.59 6.04 -6.69
N LEU A 311 11.92 7.17 -6.75
CA LEU A 311 10.47 7.27 -6.86
C LEU A 311 10.10 7.69 -8.29
N THR A 312 8.93 7.24 -8.71
CA THR A 312 8.30 7.62 -9.98
C THR A 312 6.86 7.99 -9.69
N PRO A 313 6.25 8.88 -10.51
CA PRO A 313 4.82 9.14 -10.42
C PRO A 313 4.04 7.82 -10.43
N HIS A 314 3.07 7.70 -9.53
CA HIS A 314 2.35 6.45 -9.30
C HIS A 314 0.85 6.59 -9.51
N PHE A 315 0.31 5.65 -10.27
CA PHE A 315 -1.11 5.44 -10.44
C PHE A 315 -1.68 4.75 -9.20
N HIS A 316 -2.59 5.42 -8.51
CA HIS A 316 -3.28 4.85 -7.36
C HIS A 316 -4.52 4.09 -7.83
N LEU A 317 -4.76 2.90 -7.30
CA LEU A 317 -5.88 2.05 -7.74
C LEU A 317 -7.25 2.72 -7.60
N THR A 318 -7.45 3.58 -6.60
CA THR A 318 -8.68 4.35 -6.40
C THR A 318 -9.00 5.33 -7.56
N GLN A 319 -8.04 5.66 -8.44
CA GLN A 319 -8.34 6.40 -9.67
C GLN A 319 -9.20 5.62 -10.67
N MET A 320 -9.23 4.29 -10.58
CA MET A 320 -9.97 3.46 -11.53
C MET A 320 -11.47 3.45 -11.26
N GLU A 321 -11.90 3.93 -10.11
CA GLU A 321 -13.24 3.70 -9.60
C GLU A 321 -14.34 4.32 -10.48
N SER A 322 -14.14 5.56 -10.92
CA SER A 322 -15.04 6.21 -11.87
C SER A 322 -15.10 5.47 -13.21
N SER A 323 -13.98 4.89 -13.65
CA SER A 323 -13.93 4.09 -14.86
C SER A 323 -14.65 2.76 -14.68
N ILE A 324 -14.53 2.15 -13.50
CA ILE A 324 -15.18 0.88 -13.15
C ILE A 324 -16.69 1.02 -13.05
N ALA A 325 -17.18 2.10 -12.44
CA ALA A 325 -18.60 2.44 -12.43
C ALA A 325 -19.18 2.57 -13.85
N SER A 326 -18.35 3.01 -14.81
CA SER A 326 -18.73 3.15 -16.22
C SER A 326 -18.55 1.89 -17.07
N ILE A 327 -18.03 0.78 -16.53
CA ILE A 327 -17.75 -0.45 -17.31
C ILE A 327 -19.04 -1.01 -17.96
N ALA A 328 -20.20 -0.82 -17.33
CA ALA A 328 -21.50 -1.20 -17.89
C ALA A 328 -21.92 -0.37 -19.12
N SER A 329 -21.19 0.70 -19.45
CA SER A 329 -21.41 1.54 -20.64
C SER A 329 -20.72 0.96 -21.88
N PRO A 330 -21.32 1.09 -23.08
CA PRO A 330 -20.71 0.68 -24.36
C PRO A 330 -19.42 1.43 -24.74
N THR A 331 -19.02 2.46 -23.99
CA THR A 331 -17.78 3.24 -24.19
C THR A 331 -16.63 2.80 -23.27
N SER A 332 -16.74 1.64 -22.61
CA SER A 332 -15.77 1.21 -21.61
C SER A 332 -14.42 0.79 -22.20
N ASP A 333 -13.35 0.98 -21.41
CA ASP A 333 -12.01 0.53 -21.75
C ASP A 333 -11.96 -1.00 -21.78
N ASN A 334 -11.77 -1.57 -22.98
CA ASN A 334 -11.66 -3.02 -23.20
C ASN A 334 -10.61 -3.68 -22.28
N SER A 335 -9.55 -2.95 -21.91
CA SER A 335 -8.52 -3.45 -21.01
C SER A 335 -9.06 -3.71 -19.61
N LEU A 336 -10.00 -2.88 -19.13
CA LEU A 336 -10.65 -3.05 -17.84
C LEU A 336 -11.64 -4.22 -17.86
N LEU A 337 -12.37 -4.42 -18.97
CA LEU A 337 -13.25 -5.58 -19.15
C LEU A 337 -12.49 -6.90 -19.02
N GLU A 338 -11.27 -6.96 -19.55
CA GLU A 338 -10.43 -8.16 -19.46
C GLU A 338 -9.90 -8.47 -18.05
N ILE A 339 -9.83 -7.45 -17.19
CA ILE A 339 -9.43 -7.59 -15.78
C ILE A 339 -10.63 -7.92 -14.92
N CYS A 340 -11.77 -7.33 -15.27
CA CYS A 340 -13.01 -7.32 -14.52
C CYS A 340 -13.40 -8.71 -14.03
N ASP A 341 -13.60 -8.80 -12.71
CA ASP A 341 -14.12 -9.97 -12.03
C ASP A 341 -15.58 -9.81 -11.59
N PHE A 342 -16.34 -8.91 -12.25
CA PHE A 342 -17.77 -8.79 -11.99
C PHE A 342 -18.46 -10.10 -12.31
N GLN A 343 -18.71 -10.87 -11.25
CA GLN A 343 -19.58 -12.00 -11.30
C GLN A 343 -21.00 -11.48 -11.16
N LEU A 344 -21.83 -11.71 -12.16
CA LEU A 344 -23.26 -11.57 -11.98
C LEU A 344 -23.70 -12.56 -10.89
N PRO A 345 -24.65 -12.18 -10.01
CA PRO A 345 -25.17 -13.08 -8.99
C PRO A 345 -25.58 -14.43 -9.60
N GLY A 346 -25.07 -15.54 -9.06
CA GLY A 346 -25.37 -16.90 -9.54
C GLY A 346 -24.38 -17.48 -10.55
N HIS A 347 -23.35 -16.76 -10.99
CA HIS A 347 -22.27 -17.35 -11.79
C HIS A 347 -21.23 -18.08 -10.91
N PRO A 348 -20.64 -19.18 -11.40
CA PRO A 348 -19.62 -19.92 -10.65
C PRO A 348 -18.40 -19.04 -10.37
N GLU A 349 -17.76 -19.23 -9.21
CA GLU A 349 -16.56 -18.48 -8.84
C GLU A 349 -15.46 -18.59 -9.91
N PRO A 350 -14.63 -17.55 -10.11
CA PRO A 350 -13.55 -17.61 -11.06
C PRO A 350 -12.50 -18.57 -10.50
N THR A 351 -12.05 -19.48 -11.34
CA THR A 351 -10.97 -20.41 -11.01
C THR A 351 -9.71 -19.67 -10.60
N PHE A 352 -8.85 -20.33 -9.80
CA PHE A 352 -7.57 -19.76 -9.38
C PHE A 352 -6.70 -19.33 -10.57
N ALA A 353 -6.66 -20.14 -11.63
CA ALA A 353 -5.95 -19.82 -12.87
C ALA A 353 -6.47 -18.52 -13.51
N SER A 354 -7.80 -18.33 -13.58
CA SER A 354 -8.43 -17.10 -14.08
C SER A 354 -8.03 -15.88 -13.25
N ARG A 355 -8.10 -15.98 -11.91
CA ARG A 355 -7.68 -14.92 -10.98
C ARG A 355 -6.22 -14.54 -11.20
N ARG A 356 -5.32 -15.52 -11.36
CA ARG A 356 -3.88 -15.29 -11.61
C ARG A 356 -3.64 -14.57 -12.95
N VAL A 357 -4.38 -14.94 -14.01
CA VAL A 357 -4.30 -14.26 -15.31
C VAL A 357 -4.77 -12.82 -15.18
N ARG A 358 -5.93 -12.57 -14.55
CA ARG A 358 -6.46 -11.22 -14.32
C ARG A 358 -5.54 -10.36 -13.46
N ALA A 359 -4.93 -10.94 -12.42
CA ALA A 359 -3.95 -10.24 -11.58
C ALA A 359 -2.72 -9.79 -12.39
N LYS A 360 -2.24 -10.63 -13.32
CA LYS A 360 -1.19 -10.23 -14.27
C LYS A 360 -1.65 -9.10 -15.18
N LYS A 361 -2.89 -9.14 -15.70
CA LYS A 361 -3.46 -8.06 -16.53
C LYS A 361 -3.61 -6.76 -15.75
N LEU A 362 -4.12 -6.78 -14.52
CA LEU A 362 -4.20 -5.60 -13.64
C LEU A 362 -2.81 -4.99 -13.41
N LYS A 363 -1.81 -5.82 -13.12
CA LYS A 363 -0.42 -5.36 -12.96
C LYS A 363 0.13 -4.72 -14.23
N ALA A 364 -0.18 -5.28 -15.41
CA ALA A 364 0.20 -4.70 -16.69
C ALA A 364 -0.50 -3.35 -16.94
N TYR A 365 -1.81 -3.28 -16.68
CA TYR A 365 -2.59 -2.05 -16.78
C TYR A 365 -2.04 -0.96 -15.86
N SER A 366 -1.81 -1.25 -14.57
CA SER A 366 -1.21 -0.26 -13.66
C SER A 366 0.17 0.19 -14.11
N ARG A 367 0.99 -0.69 -14.72
CA ARG A 367 2.29 -0.30 -15.29
C ARG A 367 2.13 0.64 -16.49
N GLN A 368 1.18 0.36 -17.38
CA GLN A 368 0.87 1.25 -18.50
C GLN A 368 0.38 2.61 -18.00
N GLN A 369 -0.53 2.65 -17.02
CA GLN A 369 -0.98 3.90 -16.42
C GLN A 369 0.17 4.68 -15.77
N ASN A 370 1.09 4.00 -15.07
CA ASN A 370 2.31 4.64 -14.55
C ASN A 370 3.18 5.22 -15.68
N GLN A 371 3.29 4.55 -16.82
CA GLN A 371 4.03 5.06 -17.98
C GLN A 371 3.35 6.29 -18.56
N GLU A 372 2.02 6.31 -18.71
CA GLU A 372 1.30 7.50 -19.16
C GLU A 372 1.44 8.66 -18.17
N LEU A 373 1.32 8.39 -16.86
CA LEU A 373 1.57 9.40 -15.83
C LEU A 373 2.98 9.96 -15.90
N SER A 374 4.00 9.13 -16.19
CA SER A 374 5.39 9.59 -16.29
C SER A 374 5.65 10.56 -17.46
N LYS A 375 4.76 10.60 -18.46
CA LYS A 375 4.83 11.54 -19.59
C LYS A 375 4.26 12.92 -19.23
N LEU A 376 3.45 13.00 -18.17
CA LEU A 376 2.88 14.27 -17.72
C LEU A 376 3.95 15.13 -17.06
N SER A 377 3.75 16.45 -17.08
CA SER A 377 4.57 17.37 -16.31
C SER A 377 4.25 17.25 -14.83
N TRP A 378 5.28 16.97 -14.03
CA TRP A 378 5.20 16.93 -12.57
C TRP A 378 6.07 18.01 -11.94
N PRO A 379 5.69 18.55 -10.78
CA PRO A 379 4.46 18.27 -10.01
C PRO A 379 3.19 18.87 -10.64
N GLN A 380 2.00 18.49 -10.15
CA GLN A 380 0.70 19.02 -10.57
C GLN A 380 -0.02 19.71 -9.41
N LEU A 381 -0.71 20.83 -9.66
CA LEU A 381 -1.55 21.46 -8.64
C LEU A 381 -2.81 20.62 -8.41
N GLN A 382 -3.05 20.16 -7.19
CA GLN A 382 -4.18 19.32 -6.85
C GLN A 382 -4.88 19.80 -5.58
N LEU A 383 -6.20 19.73 -5.59
CA LEU A 383 -7.02 19.79 -4.39
C LEU A 383 -7.10 18.39 -3.80
N LEU A 384 -6.63 18.20 -2.57
CA LEU A 384 -6.64 16.93 -1.85
C LEU A 384 -7.55 17.03 -0.62
N ALA A 385 -8.37 16.02 -0.35
CA ALA A 385 -9.08 15.90 0.93
C ALA A 385 -8.99 14.47 1.44
N ALA A 386 -8.79 14.31 2.75
CA ALA A 386 -8.69 13.00 3.37
C ALA A 386 -10.03 12.24 3.31
N SER A 387 -9.90 10.92 3.38
CA SER A 387 -11.01 9.99 3.59
C SER A 387 -11.41 9.95 5.07
N ASP A 388 -12.65 9.54 5.34
CA ASP A 388 -13.17 9.28 6.70
C ASP A 388 -12.67 7.97 7.31
N THR A 389 -11.99 7.13 6.53
CA THR A 389 -11.59 5.78 6.97
C THR A 389 -10.54 5.81 8.09
N ALA A 390 -9.67 6.82 8.07
CA ALA A 390 -8.64 7.04 9.08
C ALA A 390 -8.56 8.54 9.38
N GLY A 391 -9.19 8.96 10.47
CA GLY A 391 -9.08 10.33 10.96
C GLY A 391 -7.76 10.53 11.72
N PRO A 392 -7.05 11.65 11.52
CA PRO A 392 -6.18 12.14 12.58
C PRO A 392 -7.06 12.61 13.74
N ASN A 393 -6.74 12.23 14.98
CA ASN A 393 -7.33 12.91 16.15
C ASN A 393 -7.04 14.40 16.11
#